data_AF-A0A963TDX4-F1
#
_entry.id   AF-A0A963TDX4-F1
#
_cell.length_a   1.000
_cell.length_b   1.000
_cell.length_c   1.000
_cell.angle_alpha   90.00
_cell.angle_beta   90.00
_cell.angle_gamma   90.00
#
_symmetry.space_group_name_H-M   'P 1'
#
loop_
_entity.id
_entity.type
_entity.pdbx_description
1 polymer ?
#
loop_
_entity_poly.entity_id
_entity_poly.type
_entity_poly.pdbx_seq_one_letter_code
_entity_poly.pdbx_strand_id
1 'polypeptide(L)' 'MPLNTTPNIADPDGFYEALIDLHRDRSEDQSRQINAKLILLLANHVGDMDVLREALAIAGRDAGNGDGGPV' A
#
# COMPACT_ATOMS: atom_id res chain seq x y z
N MET A 1 -16.84 -4.53 8.33
CA MET A 1 -16.90 -3.06 8.21
C MET A 1 -16.29 -2.70 6.86
N PRO A 2 -16.77 -1.68 6.10
CA PRO A 2 -16.21 -1.38 4.79
C PRO A 2 -14.76 -0.87 4.88
N LEU A 3 -13.96 -1.11 3.84
CA LEU A 3 -12.59 -0.59 3.74
C LEU A 3 -12.61 0.94 3.77
N ASN A 4 -11.80 1.52 4.64
CA ASN A 4 -11.63 2.96 4.68
C ASN A 4 -10.58 3.39 3.64
N THR A 5 -11.05 3.94 2.52
CA THR A 5 -10.20 4.46 1.43
C THR A 5 -9.87 5.94 1.60
N THR A 6 -10.34 6.58 2.67
CA THR A 6 -10.00 7.96 3.00
C THR A 6 -8.70 8.02 3.82
N PRO A 7 -7.89 9.08 3.67
CA PRO A 7 -6.67 9.25 4.44
C PRO A 7 -7.01 9.35 5.94
N ASN A 8 -6.85 8.23 6.65
CA ASN A 8 -7.11 8.10 8.08
C ASN A 8 -5.81 8.11 8.91
N ILE A 9 -4.67 8.46 8.28
CA ILE A 9 -3.39 8.60 8.95
C ILE A 9 -3.35 10.02 9.55
N ALA A 10 -3.16 10.11 10.87
CA ALA A 10 -3.12 11.37 11.59
C ALA A 10 -1.96 12.29 11.15
N ASP A 11 -0.87 11.69 10.70
CA ASP A 11 0.32 12.38 10.18
C ASP A 11 0.78 11.70 8.87
N PRO A 12 0.17 12.04 7.72
CA PRO A 12 0.50 11.41 6.45
C PRO A 12 1.95 11.75 6.03
N ASP A 13 2.39 12.98 6.25
CA ASP A 13 3.74 13.44 5.91
C ASP A 13 4.84 12.66 6.64
N GLY A 14 4.72 12.46 7.96
CA GLY A 14 5.69 11.69 8.73
C GLY A 14 5.67 10.19 8.39
N PHE A 15 4.51 9.64 8.00
CA PHE A 15 4.46 8.28 7.47
C PHE A 15 5.17 8.17 6.12
N TYR A 16 4.98 9.14 5.22
CA TYR A 16 5.70 9.20 3.95
C TYR A 16 7.21 9.38 4.15
N GLU A 17 7.64 10.25 5.07
CA GLU A 17 9.05 10.42 5.41
C GLU A 17 9.67 9.12 5.94
N ALA A 18 8.99 8.43 6.86
CA ALA A 18 9.44 7.15 7.39
C ALA A 18 9.54 6.06 6.30
N LEU A 19 8.61 6.03 5.33
CA LEU A 19 8.70 5.14 4.18
C LEU A 19 9.90 5.47 3.29
N ILE A 20 10.11 6.74 2.97
CA ILE A 20 11.25 7.18 2.15
C ILE A 20 12.56 6.82 2.84
N ASP A 21 12.68 7.08 4.14
CA ASP A 21 13.87 6.76 4.91
C ASP A 21 14.14 5.24 4.93
N LEU A 22 13.09 4.44 5.10
CA LEU A 22 13.16 2.98 5.06
C LEU A 22 13.69 2.44 3.71
N HIS A 23 13.46 3.17 2.62
CA HIS A 23 13.89 2.80 1.27
C HIS A 23 15.19 3.49 0.79
N ARG A 24 15.65 4.55 1.45
CA ARG A 24 16.75 5.43 1.01
C ARG A 24 18.07 4.70 0.70
N ASP A 25 18.33 3.60 1.40
CA ASP A 25 19.57 2.80 1.28
C ASP A 25 19.29 1.35 0.86
N ARG A 26 18.23 1.13 0.07
CA ARG A 26 17.76 -0.20 -0.34
C ARG A 26 17.68 -0.33 -1.84
N SER A 27 18.22 -1.42 -2.36
CA SER A 27 18.02 -1.82 -3.76
C SER A 27 16.54 -2.11 -4.03
N GLU A 28 16.11 -2.03 -5.29
CA GLU A 28 14.73 -2.29 -5.69
C GLU A 28 14.19 -3.63 -5.17
N ASP A 29 15.01 -4.69 -5.20
CA ASP A 29 14.66 -6.00 -4.64
C ASP A 29 14.42 -5.98 -3.12
N GLN A 30 15.22 -5.21 -2.38
CA GLN A 30 15.01 -5.04 -0.95
C GLN A 30 13.76 -4.22 -0.66
N SER A 31 13.55 -3.14 -1.43
CA SER A 31 12.35 -2.31 -1.33
C SER A 31 11.08 -3.12 -1.61
N ARG A 32 11.09 -4.01 -2.62
CA ARG A 32 9.98 -4.94 -2.89
C ARG A 32 9.72 -5.90 -1.72
N GLN A 33 10.77 -6.47 -1.12
CA GLN A 33 10.62 -7.35 0.04
C GLN A 33 10.08 -6.61 1.26
N ILE A 34 10.54 -5.37 1.51
CA ILE A 34 10.04 -4.51 2.58
C ILE A 34 8.55 -4.23 2.37
N ASN A 35 8.15 -3.85 1.15
CA ASN A 35 6.76 -3.59 0.82
C ASN A 35 5.89 -4.84 1.01
N ALA A 36 6.33 -6.01 0.54
CA ALA A 36 5.59 -7.26 0.76
C ALA A 36 5.40 -7.58 2.24
N LYS A 37 6.44 -7.40 3.07
CA LYS A 37 6.35 -7.58 4.53
C LYS A 37 5.41 -6.56 5.17
N LEU A 38 5.50 -5.29 4.77
CA LEU A 38 4.65 -4.23 5.28
C LEU A 38 3.18 -4.52 4.98
N ILE A 39 2.86 -4.91 3.75
CA ILE A 39 1.50 -5.30 3.34
C ILE A 39 0.98 -6.45 4.20
N LEU A 40 1.79 -7.50 4.44
CA LEU A 40 1.39 -8.63 5.29
C LEU A 40 1.17 -8.22 6.75
N LEU A 41 2.01 -7.34 7.30
CA LEU A 41 1.85 -6.83 8.66
C LEU A 41 0.57 -6.00 8.81
N LEU A 42 0.31 -5.10 7.84
CA LEU A 42 -0.92 -4.31 7.79
C LEU A 42 -2.14 -5.22 7.61
N ALA A 43 -2.04 -6.25 6.77
CA ALA A 43 -3.13 -7.19 6.57
C ALA A 43 -3.44 -7.98 7.85
N ASN A 44 -2.42 -8.39 8.60
CA ASN A 44 -2.59 -9.02 9.91
C ASN A 44 -3.19 -8.06 10.94
N HIS A 45 -2.81 -6.78 10.92
CA HIS A 45 -3.38 -5.77 11.80
C HIS A 45 -4.87 -5.53 11.52
N VAL A 46 -5.27 -5.54 10.24
CA VAL A 46 -6.69 -5.45 9.84
C VAL A 46 -7.46 -6.70 10.30
N GLY A 47 -6.91 -7.90 10.10
CA GLY A 47 -7.46 -9.16 10.60
C GLY A 47 -8.79 -9.61 9.99
N ASP A 48 -9.42 -8.78 9.14
CA ASP A 48 -10.71 -9.03 8.51
C ASP A 48 -10.54 -9.39 7.02
N MET A 49 -10.88 -10.63 6.68
CA MET A 49 -10.71 -11.15 5.31
C MET A 49 -11.60 -10.44 4.29
N ASP A 50 -12.75 -9.91 4.70
CA ASP A 50 -13.67 -9.21 3.80
C ASP A 50 -13.08 -7.84 3.40
N VAL A 51 -12.51 -7.13 4.38
CA VAL A 51 -11.75 -5.88 4.16
C VAL A 51 -10.52 -6.13 3.27
N LEU A 52 -9.79 -7.22 3.50
CA LEU A 52 -8.64 -7.57 2.66
C LEU A 52 -9.03 -7.90 1.22
N ARG A 53 -10.15 -8.60 1.02
CA ARG A 53 -10.68 -8.90 -0.32
C ARG A 53 -11.09 -7.64 -1.06
N GLU A 54 -11.76 -6.72 -0.37
CA GLU A 54 -12.14 -5.43 -0.93
C GLU A 54 -10.89 -4.62 -1.32
N ALA A 55 -9.88 -4.56 -0.45
CA ALA A 55 -8.61 -3.89 -0.74
C ALA A 55 -7.88 -4.47 -1.96
N LEU A 56 -7.80 -5.81 -2.07
CA LEU A 56 -7.20 -6.48 -3.23
C LEU A 56 -7.98 -6.20 -4.53
N ALA A 57 -9.31 -6.19 -4.47
CA ALA A 57 -10.16 -5.91 -5.63
C ALA A 57 -10.06 -4.46 -6.10
N ILE A 58 -9.80 -3.52 -5.19
CA ILE A 58 -9.54 -2.10 -5.51
C ILE A 58 -8.14 -1.94 -6.11
N ALA A 59 -7.11 -2.46 -5.44
CA ALA A 59 -5.72 -2.37 -5.91
C ALA A 59 -5.53 -3.01 -7.30
N GLY A 60 -6.18 -4.15 -7.57
CA GLY A 60 -6.14 -4.81 -8.87
C GLY A 60 -6.88 -4.08 -9.98
N ARG A 61 -7.88 -3.25 -9.66
CA ARG A 61 -8.57 -2.39 -10.63
C ARG A 61 -7.73 -1.17 -11.00
N ASP A 62 -7.08 -0.56 -10.02
CA ASP A 62 -6.22 0.62 -10.24
C ASP A 62 -4.95 0.26 -11.03
N ALA A 63 -4.35 -0.90 -10.74
CA ALA A 63 -3.18 -1.40 -11.48
C ALA A 63 -3.46 -1.71 -12.96
N GLY A 64 -4.74 -1.85 -13.35
CA GLY A 64 -5.16 -2.05 -14.74
C GLY A 64 -5.46 -0.76 -15.51
N ASN A 65 -5.43 0.40 -14.85
CA ASN A 65 -5.78 1.71 -15.43
C ASN A 65 -4.57 2.65 -15.62
N GLY A 66 -3.34 2.16 -15.38
CA GLY A 66 -2.10 2.92 -15.60
C GLY A 66 -1.57 2.79 -17.02
N ASP A 67 -1.53 3.93 -17.73
CA ASP A 67 -0.80 4.22 -18.97
C ASP A 67 -1.44 3.83 -20.33
N GLY A 68 -2.53 4.54 -20.65
CA GLY A 68 -2.90 4.90 -22.01
C GLY A 68 -2.92 6.43 -22.15
N GLY A 69 -1.77 7.08 -22.04
CA GLY A 69 -1.64 8.50 -22.42
C GLY A 69 -1.95 8.66 -23.92
N PRO A 70 -2.74 9.67 -24.34
CA PRO A 70 -3.01 9.88 -25.75
C PRO A 70 -1.71 10.27 -26.46
N VAL A 71 -1.34 9.49 -27.49
CA VAL A 71 -0.37 9.89 -28.53
C VAL A 71 -1.02 10.84 -29.54
#